data_AF-A0A916QGE9-F1
#
_entry.id   AF-A0A916QGE9-F1
#
_cell.length_a   1.000
_cell.length_b   1.000
_cell.length_c   1.000
_cell.angle_alpha   90.00
_cell.angle_beta   90.00
_cell.angle_gamma   90.00
#
_symmetry.space_group_name_H-M   'P 1'
#
loop_
_entity.id
_entity.type
_entity.pdbx_description
1 polymer ?
#
loop_
_entity_poly.entity_id
_entity_poly.type
_entity_poly.pdbx_seq_one_letter_code
_entity_poly.pdbx_strand_id
1 'polypeptide(L)'
;MKENKTSVPVEIYGTKYKLLADSASSASYVTMVAAHVDEQMHKIAEQHPQLDLARLAVLAAINTADELLKTKEQFERANAVAIEKKNQEINEIRGKIDEIQGKYNEAKEQLNELNVKHADTMKELTALREQHEAKLKELNQLRAKHQAAVQERDELFKKHKRMEEELAAARRQNEKAEQDLKALRSEHEALKQQLAAVKLQKASAEAAPGREGVRDSGEMSIYEQYEKLKQEYTKLQNEFNEWIELTEEELRN
;
A
#
# COMPACT_ATOMS: atom_id res chain seq x y z
N MET A 1 28.91 -42.57 69.42
CA MET A 1 29.10 -43.80 68.62
C MET A 1 30.44 -44.38 69.01
N LYS A 2 30.52 -45.67 69.41
CA LYS A 2 31.80 -46.31 69.74
C LYS A 2 32.55 -46.56 68.43
N GLU A 3 33.74 -45.98 68.29
CA GLU A 3 34.65 -46.29 67.17
C GLU A 3 34.97 -47.79 67.22
N ASN A 4 34.61 -48.53 66.17
CA ASN A 4 34.96 -49.94 66.05
C ASN A 4 36.44 -50.06 65.69
N LYS A 5 37.29 -50.04 66.72
CA LYS A 5 38.74 -50.26 66.59
C LYS A 5 39.01 -51.75 66.45
N THR A 6 39.61 -52.15 65.34
CA THR A 6 39.91 -53.55 65.05
C THR A 6 41.39 -53.79 65.30
N SER A 7 41.75 -54.80 66.11
CA SER A 7 43.16 -55.15 66.35
C SER A 7 43.64 -56.12 65.27
N VAL A 8 44.72 -55.75 64.59
CA VAL A 8 45.33 -56.53 63.51
C VAL A 8 46.71 -57.01 63.98
N PRO A 9 46.95 -58.34 64.05
CA PRO A 9 48.27 -58.87 64.32
C PRO A 9 49.17 -58.73 63.08
N VAL A 10 50.37 -58.20 63.24
CA VAL A 10 51.38 -58.03 62.19
C VAL A 10 52.74 -58.46 62.72
N GLU A 11 53.69 -58.76 61.83
CA GLU A 11 55.07 -59.11 62.17
C GLU A 11 55.99 -58.10 61.49
N ILE A 12 56.90 -57.50 62.27
CA ILE A 12 57.87 -56.50 61.81
C ILE A 12 59.23 -56.91 62.36
N TYR A 13 60.16 -57.20 61.46
CA TYR A 13 61.54 -57.61 61.70
C TYR A 13 61.64 -58.76 62.72
N GLY A 14 60.83 -59.80 62.51
CA GLY A 14 60.74 -60.99 63.36
C GLY A 14 60.00 -60.81 64.70
N THR A 15 59.45 -59.61 64.97
CA THR A 15 58.69 -59.32 66.19
C THR A 15 57.19 -59.15 65.88
N LYS A 16 56.33 -59.85 66.63
CA LYS A 16 54.88 -59.79 66.45
C LYS A 16 54.25 -58.64 67.23
N TYR A 17 53.54 -57.76 66.55
CA TYR A 17 52.82 -56.62 67.11
C TYR A 17 51.31 -56.74 66.87
N LYS A 18 50.51 -56.14 67.76
CA LYS A 18 49.06 -55.99 67.57
C LYS A 18 48.77 -54.51 67.35
N LEU A 19 48.54 -54.12 66.10
CA LEU A 19 48.24 -52.74 65.73
C LEU A 19 46.73 -52.49 65.76
N LEU A 20 46.32 -51.27 66.10
CA LEU A 20 44.92 -50.86 66.10
C LEU A 20 44.60 -50.17 64.78
N ALA A 21 43.58 -50.66 64.08
CA ALA A 21 43.00 -50.02 62.92
C ALA A 21 41.83 -49.13 63.36
N ASP A 22 41.94 -47.83 63.11
CA ASP A 22 40.87 -46.84 63.32
C ASP A 22 39.90 -46.79 62.11
N SER A 23 38.75 -46.13 62.26
CA SER A 23 37.67 -46.15 61.26
C SER A 23 38.03 -45.58 59.89
N ALA A 24 39.08 -44.74 59.82
CA ALA A 24 39.61 -44.16 58.58
C ALA A 24 40.71 -45.02 57.92
N SER A 25 41.21 -46.04 58.63
CA SER A 25 42.33 -46.88 58.20
C SER A 25 41.90 -48.33 58.22
N SER A 26 41.65 -48.91 57.04
CA SER A 26 41.23 -50.31 56.94
C SER A 26 42.28 -51.26 57.51
N ALA A 27 41.87 -52.46 57.94
CA ALA A 27 42.81 -53.49 58.39
C ALA A 27 43.90 -53.79 57.33
N SER A 28 43.53 -53.73 56.04
CA SER A 28 44.47 -53.88 54.92
C SER A 28 45.51 -52.74 54.85
N TYR A 29 45.13 -51.50 55.18
CA TYR A 29 46.05 -50.37 55.21
C TYR A 29 47.09 -50.54 56.34
N VAL A 30 46.65 -50.97 57.53
CA VAL A 30 47.54 -51.22 58.67
C VAL A 30 48.55 -52.34 58.39
N THR A 31 48.12 -53.43 57.76
CA THR A 31 49.02 -54.51 57.31
C THR A 31 50.02 -54.01 56.26
N MET A 32 49.58 -53.16 55.33
CA MET A 32 50.46 -52.58 54.29
C MET A 32 51.52 -51.65 54.89
N VAL A 33 51.17 -50.80 55.86
CA VAL A 33 52.12 -49.93 56.57
C VAL A 33 53.14 -50.76 57.34
N ALA A 34 52.69 -51.82 58.04
CA ALA A 34 53.59 -52.73 58.75
C ALA A 34 54.58 -53.42 57.80
N ALA A 35 54.10 -53.92 56.66
CA ALA A 35 54.95 -54.52 55.63
C ALA A 35 55.97 -53.53 55.04
N HIS A 36 55.59 -52.27 54.86
CA HIS A 36 56.49 -51.23 54.35
C HIS A 36 57.62 -50.89 55.36
N VAL A 37 57.29 -50.80 56.65
CA VAL A 37 58.30 -50.58 57.71
C VAL A 37 59.22 -51.80 57.84
N ASP A 38 58.67 -53.01 57.75
CA ASP A 38 59.44 -54.26 57.76
C ASP A 38 60.47 -54.33 56.63
N GLU A 39 60.03 -54.01 55.40
CA GLU A 39 60.90 -53.95 54.22
C GLU A 39 62.02 -52.91 54.39
N GLN A 40 61.71 -51.73 54.94
CA GLN A 40 62.69 -50.67 55.21
C GLN A 40 63.72 -51.11 56.26
N MET A 41 63.28 -51.79 57.33
CA MET A 41 64.19 -52.35 58.34
C MET A 41 65.10 -53.43 57.75
N HIS A 42 64.58 -54.31 56.88
CA HIS A 42 65.40 -55.30 56.19
C HIS A 42 66.44 -54.67 55.25
N LYS A 43 66.05 -53.68 54.43
CA LYS A 43 66.96 -52.95 53.53
C LYS A 43 68.10 -52.25 54.27
N ILE A 44 67.83 -51.61 55.40
CA ILE A 44 68.85 -50.91 56.19
C ILE A 44 69.77 -51.93 56.88
N ALA A 45 69.24 -53.05 57.35
CA ALA A 45 70.03 -54.11 57.98
C ALA A 45 71.01 -54.77 57.01
N GLU A 46 70.64 -54.92 55.73
CA GLU A 46 71.54 -55.41 54.67
C GLU A 46 72.74 -54.47 54.43
N GLN A 47 72.52 -53.15 54.50
CA GLN A 47 73.56 -52.15 54.26
C GLN A 47 74.42 -51.85 55.50
N HIS A 48 73.87 -52.04 56.69
CA HIS A 48 74.54 -51.72 57.96
C HIS A 48 74.36 -52.83 59.01
N PRO A 49 75.09 -53.97 58.89
CA PRO A 49 74.91 -55.15 59.74
C PRO A 49 75.26 -54.93 61.22
N GLN A 50 76.07 -53.91 61.53
CA GLN A 50 76.51 -53.59 62.90
C GLN A 50 75.50 -52.75 63.73
N LEU A 51 74.34 -52.39 63.17
CA LEU A 51 73.33 -51.61 63.90
C LEU A 51 72.51 -52.50 64.83
N ASP A 52 72.25 -52.02 66.04
CA ASP A 52 71.30 -52.63 66.97
C ASP A 52 69.85 -52.37 66.55
N LEU A 53 68.95 -53.25 66.98
CA LEU A 53 67.52 -53.24 66.59
C LEU A 53 66.85 -51.88 66.84
N ALA A 54 67.19 -51.20 67.93
CA ALA A 54 66.62 -49.88 68.25
C ALA A 54 67.08 -48.80 67.26
N ARG A 55 68.37 -48.75 66.91
CA ARG A 55 68.88 -47.80 65.90
C ARG A 55 68.37 -48.13 64.51
N LEU A 56 68.21 -49.41 64.17
CA LEU A 56 67.60 -49.85 62.90
C LEU A 56 66.16 -49.35 62.77
N ALA A 57 65.35 -49.54 63.81
CA ALA A 57 63.95 -49.09 63.83
C ALA A 57 63.85 -47.55 63.74
N VAL A 58 64.72 -46.83 64.45
CA VAL A 58 64.77 -45.36 64.37
C VAL A 58 65.20 -44.90 62.97
N LEU A 59 66.17 -45.55 62.33
CA LEU A 59 66.60 -45.20 60.98
C LEU A 59 65.50 -45.47 59.93
N ALA A 60 64.77 -46.60 60.07
CA ALA A 60 63.61 -46.90 59.25
C ALA A 60 62.46 -45.88 59.44
N ALA A 61 62.21 -45.46 60.68
CA ALA A 61 61.24 -44.41 60.98
C ALA A 61 61.65 -43.04 60.40
N ILE A 62 62.94 -42.70 60.45
CA ILE A 62 63.46 -41.45 59.85
C ILE A 62 63.36 -41.51 58.33
N ASN A 63 63.73 -42.63 57.69
CA ASN A 63 63.66 -42.76 56.24
C ASN A 63 62.22 -42.69 55.72
N THR A 64 61.29 -43.38 56.38
CA THR A 64 59.86 -43.31 56.04
C THR A 64 59.27 -41.92 56.28
N ALA A 65 59.68 -41.22 57.34
CA ALA A 65 59.27 -39.83 57.59
C ALA A 65 59.85 -38.87 56.54
N ASP A 66 61.09 -39.05 56.11
CA ASP A 66 61.71 -38.26 55.04
C ASP A 66 61.04 -38.51 53.68
N GLU A 67 60.73 -39.76 53.35
CA GLU A 67 59.93 -40.12 52.16
C GLU A 67 58.55 -39.46 52.20
N LEU A 68 57.87 -39.45 53.36
CA LEU A 68 56.59 -38.76 53.55
C LEU A 68 56.72 -37.24 53.32
N LEU A 69 57.76 -36.60 53.87
CA LEU A 69 57.96 -35.17 53.72
C LEU A 69 58.26 -34.79 52.26
N LYS A 70 59.10 -35.56 51.57
CA LYS A 70 59.41 -35.36 50.14
C LYS A 70 58.18 -35.55 49.25
N THR A 71 57.40 -36.60 49.49
CA THR A 71 56.17 -36.87 48.72
C THR A 71 55.11 -35.81 48.97
N LYS A 72 54.97 -35.32 50.21
CA LYS A 72 54.09 -34.20 50.55
C LYS A 72 54.51 -32.92 49.85
N GLU A 73 55.80 -32.58 49.84
CA GLU A 73 56.30 -31.40 49.13
C GLU A 73 56.07 -31.51 47.61
N GLN A 74 56.30 -32.68 47.01
CA GLN A 74 56.01 -32.94 45.60
C GLN A 74 54.51 -32.79 45.30
N PHE A 75 53.64 -33.29 46.17
CA PHE A 75 52.20 -33.14 46.04
C PHE A 75 51.76 -31.68 46.14
N GLU A 76 52.28 -30.92 47.10
CA GLU A 76 51.99 -29.49 47.25
C GLU A 76 52.45 -28.69 46.02
N ARG A 77 53.65 -28.97 45.49
CA ARG A 77 54.15 -28.38 44.24
C ARG A 77 53.27 -28.73 43.04
N ALA A 78 52.90 -30.00 42.88
CA ALA A 78 52.03 -30.46 41.79
C ALA A 78 50.64 -29.81 41.87
N ASN A 79 50.10 -29.70 43.08
CA ASN A 79 48.80 -29.06 43.32
C ASN A 79 48.86 -27.55 43.04
N ALA A 80 49.93 -26.86 43.45
CA ALA A 80 50.13 -25.45 43.13
C ALA A 80 50.16 -25.21 41.61
N VAL A 81 50.90 -26.02 40.86
CA VAL A 81 50.93 -25.95 39.39
C VAL A 81 49.55 -26.25 38.78
N ALA A 82 48.80 -27.22 39.32
CA ALA A 82 47.46 -27.54 38.85
C ALA A 82 46.47 -26.39 39.10
N ILE A 83 46.55 -25.74 40.26
CA ILE A 83 45.76 -24.55 40.59
C ILE A 83 46.11 -23.40 39.64
N GLU A 84 47.39 -23.18 39.37
CA GLU A 84 47.83 -22.13 38.46
C GLU A 84 47.31 -22.38 37.03
N LYS A 85 47.41 -23.61 36.51
CA LYS A 85 46.83 -23.99 35.21
C LYS A 85 45.32 -23.78 35.17
N LYS A 86 44.59 -24.22 36.21
CA LYS A 86 43.14 -24.00 36.29
C LYS A 86 42.80 -22.51 36.34
N ASN A 87 43.59 -21.70 37.03
CA ASN A 87 43.37 -20.26 37.07
C ASN A 87 43.63 -19.60 35.71
N GLN A 88 44.63 -20.07 34.95
CA GLN A 88 44.84 -19.65 33.56
C GLN A 88 43.64 -19.99 32.68
N GLU A 89 43.16 -21.24 32.72
CA GLU A 89 41.97 -21.67 31.98
C GLU A 89 40.72 -20.85 32.36
N ILE A 90 40.51 -20.60 33.66
CA ILE A 90 39.41 -19.76 34.15
C ILE A 90 39.51 -18.33 33.58
N ASN A 91 40.71 -17.75 33.54
CA ASN A 91 40.92 -16.41 33.00
C ASN A 91 40.68 -16.37 31.49
N GLU A 92 41.10 -17.38 30.74
CA GLU A 92 40.80 -17.50 29.31
C GLU A 92 39.30 -17.63 29.04
N ILE A 93 38.60 -18.47 29.82
CA ILE A 93 37.15 -18.63 29.71
C ILE A 93 36.43 -17.32 30.05
N ARG A 94 36.86 -16.61 31.10
CA ARG A 94 36.33 -15.29 31.45
C ARG A 94 36.51 -14.29 30.32
N GLY A 95 37.70 -14.21 29.73
CA GLY A 95 37.95 -13.33 28.56
C GLY A 95 37.02 -13.64 27.39
N LYS A 96 36.81 -14.93 27.07
CA LYS A 96 35.85 -15.34 26.03
C LYS A 96 34.40 -14.97 26.37
N ILE A 97 34.01 -15.08 27.64
CA ILE A 97 32.67 -14.67 28.09
C ILE A 97 32.50 -13.16 27.88
N ASP A 98 33.47 -12.35 28.28
CA ASP A 98 33.43 -10.89 28.14
C ASP A 98 33.37 -10.48 26.66
N GLU A 99 34.14 -11.14 25.78
CA GLU A 99 34.09 -10.92 24.33
C GLU A 99 32.72 -11.26 23.74
N ILE A 100 32.13 -12.40 24.13
CA ILE A 100 30.81 -12.81 23.65
C ILE A 100 29.73 -11.86 24.16
N GLN A 101 29.82 -11.41 25.41
CA GLN A 101 28.91 -10.43 25.99
C GLN A 101 29.01 -9.08 25.27
N GLY A 102 30.22 -8.63 24.94
CA GLY A 102 30.44 -7.43 24.12
C GLY A 102 29.75 -7.54 22.76
N LYS A 103 30.03 -8.61 22.02
CA LYS A 103 29.39 -8.87 20.70
C LYS A 103 27.87 -8.98 20.80
N TYR A 104 27.35 -9.58 21.87
CA TYR A 104 25.91 -9.68 22.11
C TYR A 104 25.28 -8.30 22.33
N ASN A 105 25.94 -7.43 23.12
CA ASN A 105 25.45 -6.08 23.38
C ASN A 105 25.50 -5.21 22.11
N GLU A 106 26.60 -5.26 21.34
CA GLU A 106 26.72 -4.56 20.06
C GLU A 106 25.63 -5.00 19.07
N ALA A 107 25.41 -6.31 18.91
CA ALA A 107 24.37 -6.84 18.04
C ALA A 107 22.96 -6.43 18.51
N LYS A 108 22.73 -6.37 19.83
CA LYS A 108 21.47 -5.93 20.42
C LYS A 108 21.21 -4.44 20.19
N GLU A 109 22.24 -3.60 20.28
CA GLU A 109 22.15 -2.18 19.96
C GLU A 109 21.85 -1.96 18.47
N GLN A 110 22.56 -2.67 17.58
CA GLN A 110 22.30 -2.64 16.14
C GLN A 110 20.86 -3.07 15.81
N LEU A 111 20.34 -4.11 16.47
CA LEU A 111 18.97 -4.57 16.29
C LEU A 111 17.96 -3.50 16.74
N ASN A 112 18.22 -2.84 17.87
CA ASN A 112 17.36 -1.75 18.35
C ASN A 112 17.37 -0.55 17.40
N GLU A 113 18.54 -0.13 16.91
CA GLU A 113 18.63 0.92 15.90
C GLU A 113 17.88 0.58 14.61
N LEU A 114 18.05 -0.66 14.13
CA LEU A 114 17.38 -1.14 12.93
C LEU A 114 15.86 -1.18 13.12
N ASN A 115 15.38 -1.59 14.30
CA ASN A 115 13.95 -1.59 14.62
C ASN A 115 13.36 -0.18 14.66
N VAL A 116 14.10 0.81 15.19
CA VAL A 116 13.66 2.22 15.16
C VAL A 116 13.58 2.72 13.72
N LYS A 117 14.63 2.50 12.92
CA LYS A 117 14.64 2.85 11.48
C LYS A 117 13.51 2.17 10.70
N HIS A 118 13.24 0.91 11.00
CA HIS A 118 12.11 0.17 10.40
C HIS A 118 10.76 0.77 10.83
N ALA A 119 10.60 1.16 12.09
CA ALA A 119 9.36 1.77 12.56
C ALA A 119 9.10 3.11 11.88
N ASP A 120 10.13 3.93 11.69
CA ASP A 120 10.00 5.23 11.03
C ASP A 120 9.73 5.09 9.53
N THR A 121 10.47 4.22 8.83
CA THR A 121 10.20 3.93 7.41
C THR A 121 8.81 3.33 7.18
N MET A 122 8.32 2.50 8.10
CA MET A 122 6.94 2.00 8.05
C MET A 122 5.92 3.12 8.20
N LYS A 123 6.11 4.07 9.12
CA LYS A 123 5.23 5.23 9.26
C LYS A 123 5.23 6.08 8.00
N GLU A 124 6.40 6.37 7.45
CA GLU A 124 6.53 7.14 6.19
C GLU A 124 5.82 6.43 5.03
N LEU A 125 6.00 5.11 4.91
CA LEU A 125 5.37 4.31 3.87
C LEU A 125 3.84 4.27 4.03
N THR A 126 3.33 4.18 5.26
CA THR A 126 1.89 4.26 5.53
C THR A 126 1.32 5.63 5.18
N ALA A 127 1.99 6.73 5.58
CA ALA A 127 1.56 8.08 5.25
C ALA A 127 1.57 8.33 3.73
N LEU A 128 2.60 7.83 3.02
CA LEU A 128 2.69 7.94 1.57
C LEU A 128 1.59 7.12 0.87
N ARG A 129 1.26 5.93 1.39
CA ARG A 129 0.14 5.12 0.88
C ARG A 129 -1.20 5.84 1.02
N GLU A 130 -1.45 6.44 2.18
CA GLU A 130 -2.67 7.23 2.41
C GLU A 130 -2.76 8.44 1.48
N GLN A 131 -1.66 9.17 1.31
CA GLN A 131 -1.60 10.29 0.35
C GLN A 131 -1.84 9.82 -1.10
N HIS A 132 -1.28 8.68 -1.49
CA HIS A 132 -1.50 8.12 -2.82
C HIS A 132 -2.96 7.69 -3.02
N GLU A 133 -3.58 7.06 -2.02
CA GLU A 133 -4.99 6.70 -2.06
C GLU A 133 -5.91 7.94 -2.18
N ALA A 134 -5.61 9.00 -1.44
CA ALA A 134 -6.31 10.28 -1.54
C ALA A 134 -6.19 10.89 -2.94
N LYS A 135 -4.97 10.94 -3.50
CA LYS A 135 -4.73 11.43 -4.87
C LYS A 135 -5.45 10.59 -5.93
N LEU A 136 -5.51 9.27 -5.77
CA LEU A 136 -6.27 8.40 -6.68
C LEU A 136 -7.77 8.70 -6.63
N LYS A 137 -8.33 8.96 -5.44
CA LYS A 137 -9.73 9.38 -5.28
C LYS A 137 -9.98 10.72 -5.97
N GLU A 138 -9.11 11.71 -5.77
CA GLU A 138 -9.21 13.02 -6.44
C GLU A 138 -9.11 12.89 -7.97
N LEU A 139 -8.16 12.11 -8.48
CA LEU A 139 -7.99 11.86 -9.91
C LEU A 139 -9.25 11.21 -10.52
N ASN A 140 -9.83 10.22 -9.83
CA ASN A 140 -11.04 9.55 -10.29
C ASN A 140 -12.25 10.49 -10.28
N GLN A 141 -12.40 11.32 -9.25
CA GLN A 141 -13.44 12.35 -9.20
C GLN A 141 -13.29 13.37 -10.33
N LEU A 142 -12.05 13.84 -10.57
CA LEU A 142 -11.77 14.78 -11.65
C LEU A 142 -12.06 14.16 -13.02
N ARG A 143 -11.70 12.88 -13.22
CA ARG A 143 -11.99 12.13 -14.44
C ARG A 143 -13.49 11.99 -14.68
N ALA A 144 -14.27 11.69 -13.64
CA ALA A 144 -15.72 11.62 -13.72
C ALA A 144 -16.36 12.97 -14.07
N LYS A 145 -15.90 14.06 -13.43
CA LYS A 145 -16.34 15.44 -13.75
C LYS A 145 -16.01 15.81 -15.19
N HIS A 146 -14.80 15.50 -15.65
CA HIS A 146 -14.40 15.73 -17.03
C HIS A 146 -15.27 14.94 -18.02
N GLN A 147 -15.55 13.67 -17.73
CA GLN A 147 -16.42 12.85 -18.57
C GLN A 147 -17.84 13.44 -18.65
N ALA A 148 -18.40 13.90 -17.53
CA ALA A 148 -19.69 14.56 -17.51
C ALA A 148 -19.69 15.87 -18.33
N ALA A 149 -18.65 16.71 -18.19
CA ALA A 149 -18.52 17.93 -18.96
C ALA A 149 -18.39 17.67 -20.48
N VAL A 150 -17.71 16.58 -20.87
CA VAL A 150 -17.63 16.17 -22.29
C VAL A 150 -19.00 15.74 -22.81
N GLN A 151 -19.77 14.95 -22.02
CA GLN A 151 -21.13 14.55 -22.39
C GLN A 151 -22.05 15.76 -22.54
N GLU A 152 -22.00 16.70 -21.60
CA GLU A 152 -22.79 17.93 -21.65
C GLU A 152 -22.44 18.78 -22.88
N ARG A 153 -21.13 18.93 -23.18
CA ARG A 153 -20.67 19.61 -24.39
C ARG A 153 -21.22 18.94 -25.65
N ASP A 154 -21.19 17.62 -25.73
CA ASP A 154 -21.69 16.88 -26.90
C ASP A 154 -23.21 16.99 -27.05
N GLU A 155 -23.96 17.04 -25.95
CA GLU A 155 -25.41 17.30 -25.96
C GLU A 155 -25.72 18.73 -26.41
N LEU A 156 -25.00 19.72 -25.88
CA LEU A 156 -25.12 21.12 -26.28
C LEU A 156 -24.78 21.28 -27.76
N PHE A 157 -23.75 20.60 -28.26
CA PHE A 157 -23.40 20.60 -29.68
C PHE A 157 -24.54 20.05 -30.56
N LYS A 158 -25.17 18.94 -30.15
CA LYS A 158 -26.34 18.38 -30.87
C LYS A 158 -27.53 19.34 -30.84
N LYS A 159 -27.80 20.00 -29.71
CA LYS A 159 -28.87 21.00 -29.58
C LYS A 159 -28.61 22.22 -30.46
N HIS A 160 -27.38 22.74 -30.43
CA HIS A 160 -26.95 23.84 -31.27
C HIS A 160 -27.14 23.53 -32.75
N LYS A 161 -26.69 22.35 -33.19
CA LYS A 161 -26.87 21.90 -34.58
C LYS A 161 -28.35 21.83 -34.99
N ARG A 162 -29.22 21.31 -34.13
CA ARG A 162 -30.68 21.28 -34.39
C ARG A 162 -31.27 22.69 -34.49
N MET A 163 -30.90 23.58 -33.56
CA MET A 163 -31.35 24.97 -33.61
C MET A 163 -30.87 25.68 -34.87
N GLU A 164 -29.63 25.43 -35.33
CA GLU A 164 -29.13 25.97 -36.59
C GLU A 164 -29.93 25.47 -37.80
N GLU A 165 -30.28 24.17 -37.82
CA GLU A 165 -31.11 23.57 -38.87
C GLU A 165 -32.55 24.15 -38.86
N GLU A 166 -33.14 24.29 -37.68
CA GLU A 166 -34.47 24.91 -37.49
C GLU A 166 -34.47 26.39 -37.91
N LEU A 167 -33.44 27.15 -37.53
CA LEU A 167 -33.31 28.57 -37.86
C LEU A 167 -33.06 28.75 -39.37
N ALA A 168 -32.30 27.87 -40.00
CA ALA A 168 -32.14 27.84 -41.45
C ALA A 168 -33.47 27.49 -42.16
N ALA A 169 -34.26 26.57 -41.63
CA ALA A 169 -35.58 26.23 -42.17
C ALA A 169 -36.57 27.39 -42.04
N ALA A 170 -36.63 28.03 -40.86
CA ALA A 170 -37.47 29.20 -40.62
C ALA A 170 -37.09 30.38 -41.53
N ARG A 171 -35.79 30.61 -41.75
CA ARG A 171 -35.31 31.63 -42.72
C ARG A 171 -35.80 31.34 -44.14
N ARG A 172 -35.71 30.09 -44.60
CA ARG A 172 -36.21 29.69 -45.92
C ARG A 172 -37.72 29.86 -46.05
N GLN A 173 -38.47 29.52 -45.01
CA GLN A 173 -39.92 29.70 -44.98
C GLN A 173 -40.28 31.19 -45.05
N ASN A 174 -39.57 32.03 -44.30
CA ASN A 174 -39.78 33.48 -44.32
C ASN A 174 -39.43 34.09 -45.69
N GLU A 175 -38.30 33.71 -46.29
CA GLU A 175 -37.93 34.12 -47.65
C GLU A 175 -39.01 33.73 -48.67
N LYS A 176 -39.60 32.54 -48.54
CA LYS A 176 -40.69 32.10 -49.41
C LYS A 176 -41.96 32.93 -49.17
N ALA A 177 -42.34 33.14 -47.92
CA ALA A 177 -43.50 33.97 -47.57
C ALA A 177 -43.36 35.41 -48.08
N GLU A 178 -42.17 36.00 -48.01
CA GLU A 178 -41.88 37.32 -48.58
C GLU A 178 -42.04 37.33 -50.12
N GLN A 179 -41.60 36.27 -50.81
CA GLN A 179 -41.79 36.13 -52.26
C GLN A 179 -43.26 35.97 -52.63
N ASP A 180 -44.00 35.13 -51.91
CA ASP A 180 -45.42 34.90 -52.10
C ASP A 180 -46.22 36.20 -51.84
N LEU A 181 -45.90 36.95 -50.78
CA LEU A 181 -46.48 38.27 -50.51
C LEU A 181 -46.19 39.27 -51.63
N LYS A 182 -44.99 39.27 -52.19
CA LYS A 182 -44.63 40.15 -53.31
C LYS A 182 -45.41 39.78 -54.57
N ALA A 183 -45.57 38.49 -54.87
CA ALA A 183 -46.36 38.00 -55.99
C ALA A 183 -47.83 38.41 -55.83
N LEU A 184 -48.42 38.15 -54.67
CA LEU A 184 -49.81 38.49 -54.37
C LEU A 184 -50.06 40.00 -54.45
N ARG A 185 -49.12 40.84 -53.98
CA ARG A 185 -49.19 42.30 -54.15
C ARG A 185 -49.18 42.72 -55.62
N SER A 186 -48.37 42.06 -56.46
CA SER A 186 -48.31 42.37 -57.89
C SER A 186 -49.59 41.95 -58.63
N GLU A 187 -50.16 40.80 -58.26
CA GLU A 187 -51.44 40.32 -58.79
C GLU A 187 -52.59 41.25 -58.37
N HIS A 188 -52.63 41.65 -57.10
CA HIS A 188 -53.61 42.61 -56.59
C HIS A 188 -53.51 43.95 -57.32
N GLU A 189 -52.30 44.48 -57.56
CA GLU A 189 -52.14 45.73 -58.30
C GLU A 189 -52.51 45.58 -59.79
N ALA A 190 -52.20 44.45 -60.41
CA ALA A 190 -52.61 44.16 -61.79
C ALA A 190 -54.14 44.06 -61.92
N LEU A 191 -54.81 43.33 -61.03
CA LEU A 191 -56.27 43.23 -60.98
C LEU A 191 -56.91 44.60 -60.73
N LYS A 192 -56.34 45.39 -59.82
CA LYS A 192 -56.80 46.76 -59.55
C LYS A 192 -56.68 47.65 -60.80
N GLN A 193 -55.59 47.55 -61.55
CA GLN A 193 -55.41 48.26 -62.82
C GLN A 193 -56.38 47.79 -63.90
N GLN A 194 -56.58 46.48 -64.05
CA GLN A 194 -57.55 45.90 -64.98
C GLN A 194 -58.97 46.36 -64.63
N LEU A 195 -59.34 46.35 -63.35
CA LEU A 195 -60.65 46.80 -62.88
C LEU A 195 -60.84 48.31 -63.12
N ALA A 196 -59.78 49.13 -62.97
CA ALA A 196 -59.81 50.53 -63.35
C ALA A 196 -59.95 50.73 -64.88
N ALA A 197 -59.26 49.92 -65.68
CA ALA A 197 -59.35 49.96 -67.14
C ALA A 197 -60.75 49.56 -67.64
N VAL A 198 -61.35 48.49 -67.09
CA VAL A 198 -62.72 48.08 -67.41
C VAL A 198 -63.73 49.14 -66.97
N LYS A 199 -63.54 49.78 -65.81
CA LYS A 199 -64.36 50.95 -65.40
C LYS A 199 -64.28 52.09 -66.41
N LEU A 200 -63.08 52.41 -66.92
CA LEU A 200 -62.88 53.47 -67.91
C LEU A 200 -63.50 53.10 -69.27
N GLN A 201 -63.33 51.85 -69.71
CA GLN A 201 -63.97 51.33 -70.93
C GLN A 201 -65.49 51.37 -70.82
N LYS A 202 -66.06 50.95 -69.67
CA LYS A 202 -67.48 51.10 -69.34
C LYS A 202 -67.94 52.56 -69.45
N ALA A 203 -67.23 53.49 -68.81
CA ALA A 203 -67.56 54.92 -68.86
C ALA A 203 -67.47 55.49 -70.29
N SER A 204 -66.52 55.01 -71.12
CA SER A 204 -66.40 55.43 -72.52
C SER A 204 -67.47 54.84 -73.44
N ALA A 205 -67.95 53.63 -73.16
CA ALA A 205 -69.08 53.02 -73.86
C ALA A 205 -70.40 53.72 -73.48
N GLU A 206 -70.57 54.11 -72.21
CA GLU A 206 -71.70 54.90 -71.73
C GLU A 206 -71.70 56.35 -72.26
N ALA A 207 -70.52 56.90 -72.63
CA ALA A 207 -70.37 58.29 -73.08
C ALA A 207 -70.33 58.49 -74.61
N ALA A 208 -70.40 57.44 -75.43
CA ALA A 208 -70.37 57.57 -76.89
C ALA A 208 -71.75 58.01 -77.46
N PRO A 209 -71.88 59.20 -78.08
CA PRO A 209 -73.14 59.63 -78.66
C PRO A 209 -73.28 59.08 -80.09
N GLY A 210 -74.22 58.16 -80.28
CA GLY A 210 -74.72 57.75 -81.60
C GLY A 210 -74.41 56.31 -82.00
N ARG A 211 -75.27 55.38 -81.58
CA ARG A 211 -75.62 54.10 -82.25
C ARG A 211 -76.82 53.48 -81.55
N GLU A 212 -78.02 53.93 -81.91
CA GLU A 212 -79.25 53.13 -81.77
C GLU A 212 -79.30 52.17 -82.97
N GLY A 213 -79.05 50.88 -82.72
CA GLY A 213 -79.10 49.82 -83.72
C GLY A 213 -77.92 48.87 -83.59
N VAL A 214 -78.15 47.72 -82.95
CA VAL A 214 -77.19 46.66 -82.54
C VAL A 214 -76.55 46.93 -81.17
N ARG A 215 -77.33 46.70 -80.11
CA ARG A 215 -77.01 47.01 -78.71
C ARG A 215 -76.86 45.80 -77.77
N ASP A 216 -76.95 44.55 -78.23
CA ASP A 216 -77.35 43.46 -77.31
C ASP A 216 -76.35 42.32 -77.06
N SER A 217 -75.08 42.43 -77.48
CA SER A 217 -74.10 41.36 -77.21
C SER A 217 -72.75 41.84 -76.67
N GLY A 218 -72.26 42.98 -77.16
CA GLY A 218 -71.00 43.57 -76.69
C GLY A 218 -71.10 44.21 -75.29
N GLU A 219 -72.11 45.03 -75.04
CA GLU A 219 -72.29 45.74 -73.76
C GLU A 219 -72.64 44.79 -72.61
N MET A 220 -73.46 43.76 -72.86
CA MET A 220 -73.82 42.74 -71.87
C MET A 220 -72.60 41.86 -71.49
N SER A 221 -71.75 41.53 -72.46
CA SER A 221 -70.48 40.79 -72.24
C SER A 221 -69.48 41.57 -71.39
N ILE A 222 -69.35 42.89 -71.63
CA ILE A 222 -68.48 43.75 -70.82
C ILE A 222 -69.02 43.88 -69.39
N TYR A 223 -70.33 43.93 -69.20
CA TYR A 223 -70.96 43.99 -67.88
C TYR A 223 -70.75 42.70 -67.07
N GLU A 224 -70.90 41.54 -67.71
CA GLU A 224 -70.61 40.24 -67.09
C GLU A 224 -69.13 40.09 -66.73
N GLN A 225 -68.22 40.56 -67.57
CA GLN A 225 -66.78 40.54 -67.30
C GLN A 225 -66.43 41.47 -66.13
N TYR A 226 -67.04 42.67 -66.06
CA TYR A 226 -66.81 43.60 -64.96
C TYR A 226 -67.28 43.06 -63.61
N GLU A 227 -68.48 42.48 -63.52
CA GLU A 227 -68.97 41.93 -62.25
C GLU A 227 -68.23 40.65 -61.85
N LYS A 228 -67.82 39.78 -62.80
CA LYS A 228 -66.94 38.64 -62.50
C LYS A 228 -65.61 39.11 -61.93
N LEU A 229 -64.96 40.08 -62.58
CA LEU A 229 -63.67 40.61 -62.13
C LEU A 229 -63.76 41.32 -60.78
N LYS A 230 -64.88 42.00 -60.50
CA LYS A 230 -65.15 42.63 -59.20
C LYS A 230 -65.40 41.61 -58.09
N GLN A 231 -66.09 40.51 -58.38
CA GLN A 231 -66.24 39.40 -57.45
C GLN A 231 -64.90 38.73 -57.15
N GLU A 232 -64.07 38.50 -58.17
CA GLU A 232 -62.72 37.95 -58.01
C GLU A 232 -61.83 38.90 -57.19
N TYR A 233 -61.86 40.21 -57.46
CA TYR A 233 -61.14 41.21 -56.66
C TYR A 233 -61.58 41.22 -55.19
N THR A 234 -62.89 41.14 -54.94
CA THR A 234 -63.42 41.14 -53.56
C THR A 234 -63.05 39.86 -52.81
N LYS A 235 -63.09 38.70 -53.49
CA LYS A 235 -62.63 37.43 -52.91
C LYS A 235 -61.14 37.48 -52.57
N LEU A 236 -60.31 37.93 -53.51
CA LEU A 236 -58.88 38.06 -53.29
C LEU A 236 -58.55 39.07 -52.17
N GLN A 237 -59.31 40.16 -52.08
CA GLN A 237 -59.18 41.14 -51.00
C GLN A 237 -59.55 40.55 -49.63
N ASN A 238 -60.56 39.69 -49.56
CA ASN A 238 -60.92 38.98 -48.33
C ASN A 238 -59.84 37.95 -47.96
N GLU A 239 -59.36 37.15 -48.92
CA GLU A 239 -58.25 36.22 -48.71
C GLU A 239 -56.97 36.93 -48.23
N PHE A 240 -56.68 38.11 -48.77
CA PHE A 240 -55.56 38.94 -48.33
C PHE A 240 -55.72 39.44 -46.89
N ASN A 241 -56.93 39.85 -46.50
CA ASN A 241 -57.22 40.30 -45.13
C ASN A 241 -57.18 39.13 -44.12
N GLU A 242 -57.71 37.96 -44.49
CA GLU A 242 -57.62 36.74 -43.67
C GLU A 242 -56.16 36.31 -43.47
N TRP A 243 -55.32 36.44 -44.50
CA TRP A 243 -53.87 36.21 -44.38
C TRP A 243 -53.18 37.20 -43.43
N ILE A 244 -53.60 38.46 -43.39
CA ILE A 244 -53.08 39.44 -42.43
C ILE A 244 -53.48 39.07 -41.00
N GLU A 245 -54.74 38.70 -40.74
CA GLU A 245 -55.16 38.26 -39.41
C GLU A 245 -54.45 36.98 -38.94
N LEU A 246 -54.28 35.99 -39.82
CA LEU A 246 -53.54 34.76 -39.51
C LEU A 246 -52.07 35.02 -39.15
N THR A 247 -51.40 35.92 -39.89
CA THR A 247 -50.01 36.28 -39.61
C THR A 247 -49.85 37.11 -38.33
N GLU A 248 -50.84 37.93 -37.98
CA GLU A 248 -50.86 38.67 -36.71
C GLU A 248 -51.18 37.79 -35.49
N GLU A 249 -51.99 36.74 -35.64
CA GLU A 249 -52.23 35.73 -34.58
C GLU A 249 -51.02 34.83 -34.34
N GLU A 250 -50.29 34.41 -35.39
CA GLU A 250 -49.05 33.65 -35.26
C GLU A 250 -47.91 34.44 -34.59
N LEU A 251 -47.92 35.77 -34.67
CA LEU A 251 -46.96 36.65 -34.00
C LEU A 251 -47.30 36.92 -32.52
N ARG A 252 -48.50 36.57 -32.05
CA ARG A 252 -49.01 36.85 -30.69
C ARG A 252 -48.90 35.67 -29.71
N ASN A 253 -48.65 34.46 -30.21
CA ASN A 253 -48.37 33.23 -29.45
C ASN A 253 -46.89 32.85 -29.52
#